data_AF-A0AAX1XGN2-F1
#
_entry.id   AF-A0AAX1XGN2-F1
#
_cell.length_a   1.000
_cell.length_b   1.000
_cell.length_c   1.000
_cell.angle_alpha   90.00
_cell.angle_beta   90.00
_cell.angle_gamma   90.00
#
_symmetry.space_group_name_H-M   'P 1'
#
loop_
_entity.id
_entity.type
_entity.pdbx_description
1 polymer ?
#
loop_
_entity_poly.entity_id
_entity_poly.type
_entity_poly.pdbx_seq_one_letter_code
_entity_poly.pdbx_strand_id
1 'polypeptide(L)'
;MKLDKYVEETIKQVISGVQAAKTFGDQNGAKVNPATATFKSENSTIIYCYETGVPIQEISFDVAVSVSESSSEQSTPEITVGSITTAGSGMTDSQSSSLNRIKFSIPVLLPVSE
;
A
#
# COMPACT_ATOMS: atom_id res chain seq x y z
N MET A 1 -1.58 -19.00 -9.81
CA MET A 1 -2.75 -18.37 -9.15
C MET A 1 -3.75 -17.86 -10.21
N LYS A 2 -5.07 -17.97 -10.00
CA LYS A 2 -6.08 -17.35 -10.91
C LYS A 2 -6.22 -15.84 -10.64
N LEU A 3 -6.61 -15.06 -11.66
CA LEU A 3 -6.68 -13.59 -11.58
C LEU A 3 -7.64 -13.08 -10.49
N ASP A 4 -8.80 -13.69 -10.34
CA ASP A 4 -9.80 -13.38 -9.31
C ASP A 4 -9.22 -13.51 -7.90
N LYS A 5 -8.54 -14.62 -7.64
CA LYS A 5 -7.84 -14.85 -6.38
C LYS A 5 -6.71 -13.85 -6.16
N TYR A 6 -5.97 -13.50 -7.22
CA TYR A 6 -4.90 -12.49 -7.13
C TYR A 6 -5.42 -11.13 -6.69
N VAL A 7 -6.52 -10.66 -7.28
CA VAL A 7 -7.16 -9.40 -6.92
C VAL A 7 -7.66 -9.44 -5.47
N GLU A 8 -8.31 -10.53 -5.07
CA GLU A 8 -8.82 -10.73 -3.70
C GLU A 8 -7.69 -10.63 -2.67
N GLU A 9 -6.62 -11.40 -2.83
CA GLU A 9 -5.51 -11.42 -1.87
C GLU A 9 -4.73 -10.10 -1.86
N THR A 10 -4.56 -9.46 -3.02
CA THR A 10 -3.92 -8.13 -3.11
C THR A 10 -4.70 -7.09 -2.30
N ILE A 11 -6.03 -7.02 -2.45
CA ILE A 11 -6.86 -6.07 -1.72
C ILE A 11 -6.80 -6.35 -0.21
N LYS A 12 -6.86 -7.62 0.23
CA LYS A 12 -6.74 -8.00 1.64
C LYS A 12 -5.41 -7.53 2.25
N GLN A 13 -4.31 -7.67 1.52
CA GLN A 13 -2.99 -7.25 1.99
C GLN A 13 -2.89 -5.72 2.10
N VAL A 14 -3.41 -4.97 1.12
CA VAL A 14 -3.49 -3.50 1.21
C VAL A 14 -4.30 -3.07 2.42
N ILE A 15 -5.49 -3.66 2.64
CA ILE A 15 -6.34 -3.37 3.81
C ILE A 15 -5.58 -3.66 5.12
N SER A 16 -4.92 -4.82 5.20
CA SER A 16 -4.18 -5.24 6.39
C SER A 16 -3.00 -4.30 6.68
N GLY A 17 -2.26 -3.88 5.66
CA GLY A 17 -1.17 -2.92 5.77
C GLY A 17 -1.64 -1.54 6.25
N VAL A 18 -2.73 -1.03 5.69
CA VAL A 18 -3.35 0.24 6.12
C VAL A 18 -3.80 0.15 7.58
N GLN A 19 -4.45 -0.95 7.97
CA GLN A 19 -4.90 -1.18 9.34
C GLN A 19 -3.72 -1.27 10.34
N ALA A 20 -2.63 -1.94 9.96
CA ALA A 20 -1.44 -2.05 10.80
C ALA A 20 -0.72 -0.71 10.97
N ALA A 21 -0.65 0.11 9.92
CA ALA A 21 -0.01 1.43 9.96
C ALA A 21 -0.77 2.44 10.83
N LYS A 22 -2.08 2.26 11.02
CA LYS A 22 -2.94 3.17 11.79
C LYS A 22 -2.44 3.40 13.22
N THR A 23 -2.11 2.33 13.94
CA THR A 23 -1.65 2.42 15.34
C THR A 23 -0.37 3.26 15.47
N PHE A 24 0.60 3.03 14.58
CA PHE A 24 1.83 3.82 14.57
C PHE A 24 1.53 5.28 14.22
N GLY A 25 0.66 5.52 13.24
CA GLY A 25 0.24 6.87 12.88
C GLY A 25 -0.35 7.62 14.07
N ASP A 26 -1.32 7.00 14.76
CA ASP A 26 -1.99 7.58 15.93
C ASP A 26 -1.01 7.98 17.04
N GLN A 27 0.05 7.17 17.27
CA GLN A 27 1.09 7.43 18.27
C GLN A 27 2.07 8.54 17.88
N ASN A 28 2.18 8.87 16.59
CA ASN A 28 3.17 9.80 16.05
C ASN A 28 2.53 11.07 15.49
N GLY A 29 1.30 11.39 15.89
CA GLY A 29 0.60 12.61 15.45
C GLY A 29 0.12 12.56 13.99
N ALA A 30 0.01 11.37 13.40
CA ALA A 30 -0.53 11.15 12.07
C ALA A 30 -1.88 10.41 12.13
N LYS A 31 -2.63 10.45 11.03
CA LYS A 31 -3.82 9.60 10.84
C LYS A 31 -3.76 8.92 9.49
N VAL A 32 -3.73 7.60 9.47
CA VAL A 32 -3.75 6.78 8.24
C VAL A 32 -5.20 6.48 7.87
N ASN A 33 -5.57 6.78 6.63
CA ASN A 33 -6.93 6.65 6.08
C ASN A 33 -8.03 7.16 7.05
N PRO A 34 -7.95 8.43 7.48
CA PRO A 34 -8.86 8.94 8.48
C PRO A 34 -10.29 9.09 7.93
N ALA A 35 -11.29 8.72 8.72
CA ALA A 35 -12.70 8.99 8.43
C ALA A 35 -13.03 10.49 8.38
N THR A 36 -12.11 11.34 8.84
CA THR A 36 -12.23 12.80 8.80
C THR A 36 -11.80 13.43 7.48
N ALA A 37 -11.28 12.63 6.55
CA ALA A 37 -10.93 13.08 5.22
C ALA A 37 -12.17 13.51 4.43
N THR A 38 -12.17 14.75 3.96
CA THR A 38 -13.23 15.28 3.07
C THR A 38 -12.68 16.36 2.13
N PHE A 39 -13.45 16.69 1.11
CA PHE A 39 -13.13 17.75 0.15
C PHE A 39 -13.59 19.12 0.66
N LYS A 40 -12.76 20.16 0.46
CA LYS A 40 -13.06 21.53 0.94
C LYS A 40 -14.33 22.13 0.34
N SER A 41 -14.68 21.72 -0.87
CA SER A 41 -15.91 22.08 -1.59
C SER A 41 -16.15 21.06 -2.71
N GLU A 42 -17.32 21.10 -3.34
CA GLU A 42 -17.73 20.17 -4.41
C GLU A 42 -16.74 20.07 -5.59
N ASN A 43 -15.96 21.13 -5.85
CA ASN A 43 -14.98 21.19 -6.93
C ASN A 43 -13.53 21.26 -6.43
N SER A 44 -13.29 20.96 -5.16
CA SER A 44 -11.95 21.01 -4.59
C SER A 44 -11.15 19.75 -4.90
N THR A 45 -9.89 19.90 -5.26
CA THR A 45 -8.91 18.82 -5.36
C THR A 45 -8.13 18.60 -4.06
N ILE A 46 -8.45 19.38 -3.02
CA ILE A 46 -7.73 19.34 -1.74
C ILE A 46 -8.57 18.58 -0.73
N ILE A 47 -7.99 17.50 -0.21
CA ILE A 47 -8.53 16.75 0.93
C ILE A 47 -8.02 17.41 2.21
N TYR A 48 -8.90 17.53 3.21
CA TYR A 48 -8.54 18.04 4.54
C TYR A 48 -9.28 17.26 5.62
N CYS A 49 -8.81 17.38 6.85
CA CYS A 49 -9.47 16.86 8.04
C CYS A 49 -10.57 17.83 8.47
N TYR A 50 -11.86 17.44 8.39
CA TYR A 50 -12.96 18.34 8.75
C TYR A 50 -12.96 18.82 10.20
N GLU A 51 -12.30 18.08 11.10
CA GLU A 51 -12.21 18.43 12.52
C GLU A 51 -11.16 19.51 12.79
N THR A 52 -10.07 19.54 12.02
CA THR A 52 -8.90 20.39 12.31
C THR A 52 -8.61 21.43 11.24
N GLY A 53 -9.19 21.29 10.05
CA GLY A 53 -8.86 22.13 8.89
C GLY A 53 -7.52 21.80 8.24
N VAL A 54 -6.75 20.85 8.78
CA VAL A 54 -5.40 20.52 8.29
C VAL A 54 -5.49 19.75 6.97
N PRO A 55 -4.68 20.10 5.95
CA PRO A 55 -4.61 19.37 4.69
C PRO A 55 -4.19 17.90 4.89
N ILE A 56 -4.85 17.00 4.16
CA ILE A 56 -4.52 15.58 4.11
C ILE A 56 -3.80 15.31 2.79
N GLN A 57 -2.75 14.50 2.84
CA GLN A 57 -1.97 14.13 1.66
C GLN A 57 -2.37 12.76 1.15
N GLU A 58 -2.42 12.58 -0.17
CA GLU A 58 -2.57 11.26 -0.78
C GLU A 58 -1.20 10.64 -1.01
N ILE A 59 -0.85 9.61 -0.23
CA ILE A 59 0.36 8.84 -0.46
C ILE A 59 0.10 7.84 -1.58
N SER A 60 0.78 8.05 -2.71
CA SER A 60 0.65 7.19 -3.89
C SER A 60 1.67 6.06 -3.87
N PHE A 61 1.20 4.83 -4.03
CA PHE A 61 2.00 3.63 -4.14
C PHE A 61 1.99 3.12 -5.58
N ASP A 62 3.17 2.79 -6.07
CA ASP A 62 3.37 2.17 -7.38
C ASP A 62 4.33 0.99 -7.19
N VAL A 63 3.78 -0.21 -7.08
CA VAL A 63 4.50 -1.40 -6.60
C VAL A 63 4.53 -2.46 -7.70
N ALA A 64 5.73 -2.97 -7.96
CA ALA A 64 5.93 -4.18 -8.77
C ALA A 64 5.89 -5.40 -7.84
N VAL A 65 5.01 -6.35 -8.14
CA VAL A 65 4.83 -7.59 -7.38
C VAL A 65 5.14 -8.77 -8.27
N SER A 66 6.02 -9.64 -7.78
CA SER A 66 6.35 -10.92 -8.41
C SER A 66 5.70 -12.05 -7.62
N VAL A 67 4.93 -12.91 -8.30
CA VAL A 67 4.41 -14.14 -7.70
C VAL A 67 5.40 -15.27 -7.99
N SER A 68 6.06 -15.77 -6.95
CA SER A 68 6.91 -16.96 -7.03
C SER A 68 6.11 -18.17 -6.57
N GLU A 69 5.73 -19.06 -7.50
CA GLU A 69 5.13 -20.34 -7.15
C GLU A 69 6.26 -21.30 -6.71
N SER A 70 6.41 -21.52 -5.40
CA SER A 70 7.25 -22.60 -4.87
C SER A 70 6.44 -23.91 -4.88
N SER A 71 7.03 -24.95 -5.47
CA SER A 71 6.37 -26.24 -5.76
C SER A 71 6.14 -27.14 -4.53
N SER A 72 5.90 -26.57 -3.35
CA SER A 72 5.53 -27.32 -2.15
C SER A 72 4.03 -27.20 -1.87
N GLU A 73 3.32 -28.31 -2.05
CA GLU A 73 1.85 -28.47 -2.08
C GLU A 73 1.09 -28.15 -0.77
N GLN A 74 1.61 -27.33 0.14
CA GLN A 74 1.00 -27.15 1.47
C GLN A 74 1.02 -25.76 2.10
N SER A 75 1.57 -24.75 1.42
CA SER A 75 1.69 -23.39 1.97
C SER A 75 0.84 -22.40 1.17
N THR A 76 0.00 -21.65 1.88
CA THR A 76 -0.68 -20.45 1.35
C THR A 76 0.32 -19.60 0.57
N PRO A 77 0.03 -19.19 -0.68
CA PRO A 77 0.94 -18.38 -1.46
C PRO A 77 1.19 -17.05 -0.76
N GLU A 78 2.38 -16.89 -0.19
CA GLU A 78 2.83 -15.65 0.44
C GLU A 78 3.23 -14.68 -0.67
N ILE A 79 2.52 -13.56 -0.79
CA ILE A 79 2.89 -12.52 -1.76
C ILE A 79 4.15 -11.86 -1.24
N THR A 80 5.28 -12.23 -1.82
CA THR A 80 6.55 -11.57 -1.55
C THR A 80 6.58 -10.28 -2.37
N VAL A 81 6.46 -9.13 -1.70
CA VAL A 81 6.81 -7.85 -2.33
C VAL A 81 8.30 -7.91 -2.63
N GLY A 82 8.65 -7.79 -3.92
CA GLY A 82 10.05 -7.91 -4.36
C GLY A 82 10.93 -7.02 -3.48
N SER A 83 11.89 -7.64 -2.81
CA SER A 83 12.91 -6.93 -2.06
C SER A 83 13.51 -5.85 -2.97
N ILE A 84 13.52 -4.59 -2.52
CA ILE A 84 14.38 -3.57 -3.10
C ILE A 84 15.82 -4.05 -2.88
N THR A 85 16.33 -4.82 -3.85
CA THR A 85 17.74 -5.14 -3.93
C THR A 85 18.38 -3.95 -4.62
N THR A 86 18.92 -3.02 -3.84
CA THR A 86 19.99 -2.14 -4.32
C THR A 86 21.02 -3.02 -5.01
N ALA A 87 21.24 -2.78 -6.30
CA ALA A 87 22.01 -3.61 -7.22
C ALA A 87 23.39 -3.99 -6.65
N GLY A 88 23.47 -5.19 -6.08
CA GLY A 88 24.69 -5.94 -5.81
C GLY A 88 24.65 -7.16 -6.71
N SER A 89 25.65 -7.26 -7.58
CA SER A 89 25.78 -8.18 -8.70
C SER A 89 25.37 -9.63 -8.43
N GLY A 90 24.55 -10.17 -9.34
CA GLY A 90 24.60 -11.59 -9.70
C GLY A 90 23.53 -12.48 -9.06
N MET A 91 22.41 -12.64 -9.75
CA MET A 91 21.80 -13.95 -10.01
C MET A 91 20.74 -13.78 -11.11
N THR A 92 21.10 -14.21 -12.32
CA THR A 92 20.16 -14.53 -13.38
C THR A 92 19.49 -15.84 -13.00
N ASP A 93 18.32 -15.78 -12.40
CA ASP A 93 17.38 -16.90 -12.44
C ASP A 93 16.25 -16.50 -13.37
N SER A 94 16.14 -17.19 -14.51
CA SER A 94 15.11 -16.99 -15.51
C SER A 94 13.79 -17.60 -15.01
N GLN A 95 13.28 -17.08 -13.90
CA GLN A 95 11.96 -17.40 -13.44
C GLN A 95 11.02 -16.46 -14.20
N SER A 96 10.10 -17.02 -14.99
CA SER A 96 9.02 -16.30 -15.66
C SER A 96 8.06 -15.71 -14.62
N SER A 97 8.54 -14.77 -13.81
CA SER A 97 7.72 -14.04 -12.85
C SER A 97 6.81 -13.12 -13.65
N SER A 98 5.50 -13.35 -13.56
CA SER A 98 4.54 -12.35 -14.02
C SER A 98 4.69 -11.14 -13.12
N LEU A 99 5.43 -10.13 -13.59
CA LEU A 99 5.56 -8.84 -12.90
C LEU A 99 4.24 -8.09 -13.03
N ASN A 100 3.44 -8.13 -11.97
CA ASN A 100 2.21 -7.37 -11.89
C ASN A 100 2.47 -6.03 -11.22
N ARG A 101 1.92 -4.95 -11.78
CA ARG A 101 2.08 -3.60 -11.23
C ARG A 101 0.78 -3.16 -10.59
N ILE A 102 0.83 -2.76 -9.32
CA ILE A 102 -0.34 -2.29 -8.56
C ILE A 102 -0.12 -0.82 -8.25
N LYS A 103 -1.16 -0.01 -8.52
CA LYS A 103 -1.19 1.41 -8.17
C LYS A 103 -2.39 1.71 -7.29
N PHE A 104 -2.16 2.39 -6.18
CA PHE A 104 -3.21 2.84 -5.26
C PHE A 104 -2.75 4.06 -4.48
N SER A 105 -3.68 4.83 -3.93
CA SER A 105 -3.40 5.95 -3.03
C SER A 105 -4.09 5.75 -1.69
N ILE A 106 -3.46 6.22 -0.61
CA ILE A 106 -4.04 6.22 0.74
C ILE A 106 -4.00 7.66 1.26
N PRO A 107 -5.14 8.23 1.73
CA PRO A 107 -5.13 9.53 2.36
C PRO A 107 -4.50 9.43 3.75
N VAL A 108 -3.53 10.29 4.04
CA VAL A 108 -2.82 10.34 5.31
C VAL A 108 -2.73 11.78 5.79
N LEU A 109 -3.22 12.02 7.00
CA LEU A 109 -2.90 13.23 7.75
C LEU A 109 -1.50 13.05 8.31
N LEU A 110 -0.52 13.78 7.78
CA LEU A 110 0.86 13.72 8.28
C LEU A 110 1.02 14.60 9.54
N PRO A 111 2.05 14.32 10.37
CA PRO A 111 2.35 15.15 11.52
C PRO A 111 2.62 16.59 11.08
N VAL A 112 2.02 17.54 11.78
CA VAL A 112 2.28 18.97 11.58
C VAL A 112 3.38 19.42 12.52
N SER A 113 4.29 20.24 12.03
CA SER A 113 5.28 20.93 12.86
C SER A 113 4.64 22.15 13.53
N GLU A 114 4.94 22.35 14.82
CA GLU A 114 4.60 23.57 15.57
C GLU A 114 5.47 24.77 15.18
#